data_AF-A0A2K0W1I5-F1
#
_entry.id   AF-A0A2K0W1I5-F1
#
_cell.length_a   1.000
_cell.length_b   1.000
_cell.length_c   1.000
_cell.angle_alpha   90.00
_cell.angle_beta   90.00
_cell.angle_gamma   90.00
#
_symmetry.space_group_name_H-M   'P 1'
#
loop_
_entity.id
_entity.type
_entity.pdbx_description
1 polymer ?
#
loop_
_entity_poly.entity_id
_entity_poly.type
_entity_poly.pdbx_seq_one_letter_code
_entity_poly.pdbx_strand_id
1 'polypeptide(L)'
;MFKEGNDERFVIPLAGIEDDLTQTRRGQSFIYRNGLAGKEVEMLEDLIISSRKTDLLDQTGEWKWAGIRKYLKLVKRFKEFLLLLAHITGGQPSRGEEITGLRLVNGINRDRNIFIIDSEVILVTQYHKSLAHFDSPKVIPRFLPGRIGQLSLGGR
;
A
#
# COMPACT_ATOMS: atom_id res chain seq x y z
N MET A 1 -18.74 -19.92 -4.76
CA MET A 1 -18.95 -19.66 -3.33
C MET A 1 -17.56 -19.66 -2.68
N PHE A 2 -16.99 -18.47 -2.45
CA PHE A 2 -15.73 -18.35 -1.73
C PHE A 2 -16.00 -18.80 -0.29
N LYS A 3 -15.32 -19.85 0.17
CA LYS A 3 -15.37 -20.23 1.58
C LYS A 3 -14.53 -19.20 2.33
N GLU A 4 -15.15 -18.50 3.27
CA GLU A 4 -14.44 -17.69 4.26
C GLU A 4 -13.62 -18.65 5.13
N GLY A 5 -12.37 -18.89 4.73
CA GLY A 5 -11.34 -19.25 5.68
C GLY A 5 -11.18 -18.09 6.65
N ASN A 6 -10.83 -18.36 7.90
CA ASN A 6 -10.55 -17.34 8.90
C ASN A 6 -9.37 -16.49 8.39
N ASP A 7 -9.67 -15.41 7.65
CA ASP A 7 -8.77 -14.67 6.75
C ASP A 7 -7.95 -13.64 7.57
N GLU A 8 -7.38 -14.09 8.69
CA GLU A 8 -6.61 -13.26 9.62
C GLU A 8 -5.28 -12.77 9.01
N ARG A 9 -4.86 -13.34 7.88
CA ARG A 9 -3.61 -13.00 7.19
C ARG A 9 -3.57 -11.53 6.73
N PHE A 10 -4.71 -10.92 6.43
CA PHE A 10 -4.80 -9.56 5.88
C PHE A 10 -5.37 -8.51 6.84
N VAL A 11 -5.53 -8.81 8.13
CA VAL A 11 -6.18 -7.88 9.07
C VAL A 11 -5.14 -7.21 9.96
N ILE A 12 -4.85 -5.94 9.66
CA ILE A 12 -4.10 -5.06 10.56
C ILE A 12 -5.12 -4.32 11.45
N PRO A 13 -4.97 -4.31 12.78
CA PRO A 13 -5.88 -3.61 13.68
C PRO A 13 -5.69 -2.09 13.56
N LEU A 14 -6.37 -1.47 12.59
CA LEU A 14 -6.21 -0.05 12.26
C LEU A 14 -6.60 0.89 13.41
N ALA A 15 -7.48 0.43 14.31
CA ALA A 15 -7.87 1.18 15.51
C ALA A 15 -6.71 1.45 16.46
N GLY A 16 -5.65 0.64 16.41
CA GLY A 16 -4.43 0.82 17.20
C GLY A 16 -3.34 1.61 16.49
N ILE A 17 -3.57 2.05 15.25
CA ILE A 17 -2.54 2.78 14.48
C ILE A 17 -2.61 4.27 14.81
N GLU A 18 -1.50 4.81 15.31
CA GLU A 18 -1.29 6.25 15.46
C GLU A 18 -0.65 6.82 14.20
N ASP A 19 -1.26 7.87 13.63
CA ASP A 19 -0.70 8.61 12.50
C ASP A 19 -0.76 10.13 12.73
N ASP A 20 0.36 10.81 12.46
CA ASP A 20 0.48 12.26 12.58
C ASP A 20 0.46 12.89 11.18
N LEU A 21 -0.69 13.49 10.85
CA LEU A 21 -0.95 14.15 9.57
C LEU A 21 -0.07 15.39 9.34
N THR A 22 0.47 15.98 10.42
CA THR A 22 1.33 17.18 10.35
C THR A 22 2.80 16.84 10.16
N GLN A 23 3.15 15.56 10.26
CA GLN A 23 4.52 15.10 10.16
C GLN A 23 5.04 15.16 8.72
N THR A 24 6.00 16.06 8.46
CA THR A 24 6.65 16.28 7.16
C THR A 24 8.11 15.83 7.12
N ARG A 25 8.67 15.36 8.25
CA ARG A 25 10.08 14.91 8.27
C ARG A 25 10.27 13.77 7.27
N ARG A 26 11.30 13.89 6.44
CA ARG A 26 11.73 12.88 5.47
C ARG A 26 11.84 11.50 6.14
N GLY A 27 11.36 10.47 5.45
CA GLY A 27 11.45 9.10 5.91
C GLY A 27 10.45 8.73 7.00
N GLN A 28 9.51 9.61 7.36
CA GLN A 28 8.46 9.31 8.34
C GLN A 28 7.16 8.83 7.67
N SER A 29 6.46 7.95 8.39
CA SER A 29 5.09 7.48 8.15
C SER A 29 4.61 6.75 9.41
N PHE A 30 3.32 6.41 9.48
CA PHE A 30 2.77 5.57 10.56
C PHE A 30 3.48 4.21 10.69
N ILE A 31 4.10 3.69 9.62
CA ILE A 31 4.78 2.37 9.65
C ILE A 31 5.82 2.26 10.77
N TYR A 32 6.58 3.33 11.00
CA TYR A 32 7.72 3.32 11.90
C TYR A 32 7.34 3.44 13.38
N ARG A 33 6.15 3.98 13.69
CA ARG A 33 5.65 4.12 15.07
C ARG A 33 4.81 2.94 15.52
N ASN A 34 4.28 2.16 14.57
CA ASN A 34 3.29 1.12 14.82
C ASN A 34 3.83 -0.30 14.63
N GLY A 35 5.16 -0.48 14.65
CA GLY A 35 5.78 -1.81 14.53
C GLY A 35 5.55 -2.51 13.19
N LEU A 36 5.22 -1.74 12.14
CA LEU A 36 4.96 -2.27 10.79
C LEU A 36 6.23 -2.27 9.90
N ALA A 37 7.32 -1.63 10.36
CA ALA A 37 8.60 -1.61 9.66
C ALA A 37 9.35 -2.94 9.81
N GLY A 38 10.24 -3.26 8.85
CA GLY A 38 11.16 -4.39 8.98
C GLY A 38 10.55 -5.77 8.71
N LYS A 39 9.33 -5.82 8.18
CA LYS A 39 8.59 -7.06 7.91
C LYS A 39 9.02 -7.76 6.62
N GLU A 40 10.02 -7.25 5.91
CA GLU A 40 10.47 -7.79 4.62
C GLU A 40 11.04 -9.21 4.73
N VAL A 41 11.73 -9.51 5.84
CA VAL A 41 12.26 -10.85 6.10
C VAL A 41 11.13 -11.84 6.34
N GLU A 42 10.17 -11.48 7.20
CA GLU A 42 8.98 -12.30 7.48
C GLU A 42 8.18 -12.57 6.19
N MET A 43 7.96 -11.54 5.34
CA MET A 43 7.28 -11.70 4.05
C MET A 43 8.04 -12.63 3.10
N LEU A 44 9.38 -12.62 3.13
CA LEU A 44 10.20 -13.52 2.32
C LEU A 44 10.12 -14.95 2.83
N GLU A 45 10.16 -15.15 4.15
CA GLU A 45 9.99 -16.46 4.78
C GLU A 45 8.61 -17.05 4.44
N ASP A 46 7.54 -16.28 4.58
CA ASP A 46 6.18 -16.69 4.21
C ASP A 46 6.09 -17.08 2.74
N LEU A 47 6.74 -16.32 1.85
CA LEU A 47 6.79 -16.62 0.43
C LEU A 47 7.51 -17.94 0.16
N ILE A 48 8.62 -18.22 0.86
CA ILE A 48 9.42 -19.45 0.71
C ILE A 48 8.72 -20.66 1.34
N ILE A 49 7.93 -20.48 2.40
CA ILE A 49 7.15 -21.55 3.04
C ILE A 49 5.87 -21.86 2.25
N SER A 50 5.37 -20.89 1.47
CA SER A 50 4.15 -21.06 0.67
C SER A 50 4.28 -22.13 -0.43
N SER A 51 3.15 -22.51 -1.01
CA SER A 51 3.09 -23.37 -2.20
C SER A 51 3.86 -22.84 -3.41
N ARG A 52 4.29 -21.56 -3.39
CA ARG A 52 5.09 -20.95 -4.45
C ARG A 52 6.58 -21.32 -4.36
N LYS A 53 7.03 -21.98 -3.29
CA LYS A 53 8.41 -22.41 -3.11
C LYS A 53 8.98 -23.11 -4.33
N THR A 54 8.24 -24.06 -4.90
CA THR A 54 8.70 -24.89 -6.04
C THR A 54 8.85 -24.10 -7.33
N ASP A 55 8.09 -23.00 -7.48
CA ASP A 55 8.24 -22.07 -8.60
C ASP A 55 9.48 -21.20 -8.40
N LEU A 56 9.81 -20.83 -7.16
CA LEU A 56 10.86 -19.86 -6.81
C LEU A 56 12.25 -20.46 -6.58
N LEU A 57 12.32 -21.67 -6.01
CA LEU A 57 13.54 -22.35 -5.64
C LEU A 57 13.64 -23.72 -6.31
N ASP A 58 14.84 -24.15 -6.64
CA ASP A 58 15.11 -25.53 -7.05
C ASP A 58 15.28 -26.49 -5.85
N GLN A 59 15.55 -27.75 -6.16
CA GLN A 59 15.76 -28.81 -5.17
C GLN A 59 17.01 -28.62 -4.31
N THR A 60 17.96 -27.80 -4.76
CA THR A 60 19.18 -27.44 -4.02
C THR A 60 19.00 -26.17 -3.19
N GLY A 61 17.86 -25.48 -3.31
CA GLY A 61 17.57 -24.23 -2.62
C GLY A 61 18.01 -22.99 -3.38
N GLU A 62 18.45 -23.11 -4.63
CA GLU A 62 18.89 -22.00 -5.46
C GLU A 62 17.71 -21.31 -6.17
N TRP A 63 17.87 -20.02 -6.43
CA TRP A 63 16.81 -19.18 -7.01
C TRP A 63 16.56 -19.50 -8.49
N LYS A 64 15.30 -19.82 -8.81
CA LYS A 64 14.81 -19.95 -10.18
C LYS A 64 14.42 -18.59 -10.74
N TRP A 65 15.30 -17.98 -11.53
CA TRP A 65 15.03 -16.68 -12.17
C TRP A 65 13.73 -16.61 -12.98
N ALA A 66 13.34 -17.69 -13.65
CA ALA A 66 12.07 -17.74 -14.38
C ALA A 66 10.86 -17.60 -13.45
N GLY A 67 10.88 -18.30 -12.31
CA GLY A 67 9.84 -18.22 -11.29
C GLY A 67 9.79 -16.86 -10.61
N ILE A 68 10.95 -16.29 -10.27
CA ILE A 68 11.04 -14.93 -9.71
C ILE A 68 10.40 -13.92 -10.69
N ARG A 69 10.76 -13.96 -11.98
CA ARG A 69 10.17 -13.06 -12.98
C ARG A 69 8.67 -13.23 -13.09
N LYS A 70 8.16 -14.47 -13.03
CA LYS A 70 6.72 -14.78 -13.03
C LYS A 70 6.04 -14.19 -11.79
N TYR A 71 6.62 -14.37 -10.61
CA TYR A 71 6.12 -13.80 -9.36
C TYR A 71 6.09 -12.26 -9.39
N LEU A 72 7.16 -11.61 -9.84
CA LEU A 72 7.22 -10.16 -9.95
C LEU A 72 6.16 -9.61 -10.94
N LYS A 73 5.84 -10.34 -12.02
CA LYS A 73 4.72 -9.99 -12.91
C LYS A 73 3.37 -10.09 -12.19
N LEU A 74 3.16 -11.10 -11.34
CA LEU A 74 1.94 -11.23 -10.52
C LEU A 74 1.84 -10.09 -9.51
N VAL A 75 2.94 -9.74 -8.82
CA VAL A 75 2.99 -8.61 -7.90
C VAL A 75 2.67 -7.30 -8.62
N LYS A 76 3.24 -7.08 -9.81
CA LYS A 76 2.93 -5.90 -10.64
C LYS A 76 1.43 -5.84 -10.97
N ARG A 77 0.85 -6.93 -11.45
CA ARG A 77 -0.58 -7.00 -11.79
C ARG A 77 -1.48 -6.80 -10.57
N PHE A 78 -1.10 -7.36 -9.42
CA PHE A 78 -1.80 -7.11 -8.16
C PHE A 78 -1.80 -5.61 -7.81
N LYS A 79 -0.64 -4.95 -7.89
CA LYS A 79 -0.54 -3.50 -7.65
C LYS A 79 -1.38 -2.68 -8.63
N GLU A 80 -1.43 -3.06 -9.90
CA GLU A 80 -2.29 -2.41 -10.90
C GLU A 80 -3.77 -2.54 -10.55
N PHE A 81 -4.23 -3.73 -10.13
CA PHE A 81 -5.61 -3.92 -9.68
C PHE A 81 -5.92 -3.19 -8.38
N LEU A 82 -5.01 -3.21 -7.41
CA LEU A 82 -5.17 -2.50 -6.15
C LEU A 82 -5.29 -0.98 -6.41
N LEU A 83 -4.48 -0.45 -7.31
CA LEU A 83 -4.54 0.95 -7.74
C LEU A 83 -5.88 1.28 -8.40
N LEU A 84 -6.35 0.41 -9.30
CA LEU A 84 -7.65 0.56 -9.95
C LEU A 84 -8.80 0.52 -8.94
N LEU A 85 -8.77 -0.43 -8.00
CA LEU A 85 -9.78 -0.55 -6.95
C LEU A 85 -9.79 0.71 -6.08
N ALA A 86 -8.64 1.11 -5.54
CA ALA A 86 -8.51 2.32 -4.74
C ALA A 86 -9.02 3.57 -5.48
N HIS A 87 -8.77 3.64 -6.80
CA HIS A 87 -9.22 4.74 -7.65
C HIS A 87 -10.74 4.80 -7.84
N ILE A 88 -11.40 3.66 -8.10
CA ILE A 88 -12.84 3.62 -8.38
C ILE A 88 -13.69 3.54 -7.12
N THR A 89 -13.15 3.01 -6.01
CA THR A 89 -13.88 2.84 -4.75
C THR A 89 -13.58 3.92 -3.73
N GLY A 90 -12.51 4.70 -3.90
CA GLY A 90 -12.12 5.78 -2.98
C GLY A 90 -12.93 7.07 -3.14
N GLY A 91 -14.13 7.00 -3.72
CA GLY A 91 -14.96 8.16 -4.05
C GLY A 91 -14.66 8.73 -5.44
N GLN A 92 -14.40 10.04 -5.54
CA GLN A 92 -14.22 10.69 -6.85
C GLN A 92 -12.93 10.18 -7.54
N PRO A 93 -13.04 9.65 -8.78
CA PRO A 93 -11.89 9.21 -9.55
C PRO A 93 -10.83 10.32 -9.67
N SER A 94 -9.62 10.09 -9.16
CA SER A 94 -8.49 11.00 -9.34
C SER A 94 -8.04 11.06 -10.82
N ARG A 95 -7.45 12.18 -11.25
CA ARG A 95 -6.91 12.26 -12.61
C ARG A 95 -5.61 11.45 -12.71
N GLY A 96 -5.35 10.84 -13.87
CA GLY A 96 -4.35 9.78 -14.03
C GLY A 96 -2.94 10.08 -13.51
N GLU A 97 -2.47 11.33 -13.59
CA GLU A 97 -1.16 11.75 -13.09
C GLU A 97 -1.06 11.86 -11.55
N GLU A 98 -2.19 12.01 -10.85
CA GLU A 98 -2.20 12.13 -9.38
C GLU A 98 -2.07 10.77 -8.67
N ILE A 99 -2.44 9.69 -9.36
CA ILE A 99 -2.54 8.34 -8.79
C ILE A 99 -1.20 7.61 -8.86
N THR A 100 -0.41 7.85 -9.90
CA THR A 100 0.89 7.22 -10.10
C THR A 100 1.98 7.78 -9.18
N GLY A 101 1.72 8.92 -8.53
CA GLY A 101 2.64 9.60 -7.62
C GLY A 101 2.45 9.32 -6.14
N LEU A 102 1.60 8.37 -5.74
CA LEU A 102 1.30 8.06 -4.35
C LEU A 102 2.54 7.57 -3.58
N ARG A 103 2.72 8.09 -2.37
CA ARG A 103 3.82 7.73 -1.47
C ARG A 103 3.28 7.26 -0.12
N LEU A 104 3.88 6.22 0.42
CA LEU A 104 3.60 5.73 1.77
C LEU A 104 4.48 6.41 2.82
N VAL A 105 5.67 6.87 2.42
CA VAL A 105 6.67 7.49 3.30
C VAL A 105 7.02 8.88 2.77
N ASN A 106 7.20 9.83 3.69
CA ASN A 106 7.58 11.20 3.34
C ASN A 106 8.88 11.24 2.53
N GLY A 107 8.83 11.90 1.37
CA GLY A 107 9.98 12.15 0.52
C GLY A 107 10.77 13.39 0.94
N ILE A 108 11.73 13.78 0.10
CA ILE A 108 12.53 15.00 0.32
C ILE A 108 11.72 16.24 -0.05
N ASN A 109 11.03 16.19 -1.19
CA ASN A 109 10.35 17.36 -1.79
C ASN A 109 8.83 17.26 -1.70
N ARG A 110 8.29 16.12 -1.25
CA ARG A 110 6.85 15.85 -1.16
C ARG A 110 6.58 14.89 -0.02
N ASP A 111 5.57 15.21 0.77
CA ASP A 111 5.09 14.34 1.82
C ASP A 111 4.39 13.09 1.26
N ARG A 112 4.08 12.16 2.16
CA ARG A 112 3.30 10.97 1.84
C ARG A 112 1.86 11.30 1.47
N ASN A 113 1.20 10.33 0.85
CA ASN A 113 -0.19 10.40 0.40
C ASN A 113 -1.08 9.41 1.13
N ILE A 114 -0.51 8.46 1.87
CA ILE A 114 -1.26 7.40 2.56
C ILE A 114 -1.22 7.67 4.06
N PHE A 115 -2.40 7.74 4.66
CA PHE A 115 -2.58 8.04 6.08
C PHE A 115 -3.62 7.11 6.70
N ILE A 116 -3.60 6.99 8.02
CA ILE A 116 -4.67 6.39 8.81
C ILE A 116 -5.40 7.49 9.59
N ILE A 117 -6.72 7.59 9.44
CA ILE A 117 -7.57 8.46 10.26
C ILE A 117 -8.81 7.66 10.63
N ASP A 118 -9.21 7.71 11.91
CA ASP A 118 -10.41 7.03 12.43
C ASP A 118 -10.50 5.54 12.03
N SER A 119 -9.37 4.84 12.08
CA SER A 119 -9.24 3.42 11.69
C SER A 119 -9.46 3.12 10.19
N GLU A 120 -9.39 4.13 9.33
CA GLU A 120 -9.54 3.99 7.88
C GLU A 120 -8.27 4.40 7.14
N VAL A 121 -8.00 3.72 6.02
CA VAL A 121 -6.89 4.08 5.12
C VAL A 121 -7.35 5.18 4.18
N ILE A 122 -6.58 6.26 4.12
CA ILE A 122 -6.92 7.44 3.34
C ILE A 122 -5.81 7.77 2.36
N LEU A 123 -6.21 8.00 1.10
CA LEU A 123 -5.36 8.52 0.05
C LEU A 123 -5.60 10.02 -0.11
N VAL A 124 -4.58 10.81 0.21
CA VAL A 124 -4.57 12.27 0.10
C VAL A 124 -3.78 12.66 -1.15
N THR A 125 -4.48 13.17 -2.17
CA THR A 125 -3.82 13.78 -3.35
C THR A 125 -3.96 15.29 -3.33
N GLN A 126 -2.95 15.98 -3.88
CA GLN A 126 -2.95 17.43 -4.03
C GLN A 126 -3.18 17.80 -5.50
N TYR A 127 -4.12 18.70 -5.73
CA TYR A 127 -4.47 19.16 -7.06
C TYR A 127 -3.71 20.44 -7.42
N HIS A 128 -2.56 20.31 -8.10
CA HIS A 128 -1.67 21.44 -8.40
C HIS A 128 -2.25 22.48 -9.37
N LYS A 129 -3.31 22.20 -10.15
CA LYS A 129 -3.92 23.23 -11.03
C LYS A 129 -4.70 24.30 -10.26
N SER A 130 -4.99 24.07 -8.99
CA SER A 130 -5.58 25.10 -8.12
C SER A 130 -4.58 26.16 -7.68
N LEU A 131 -3.26 25.92 -7.79
CA LEU A 131 -2.22 26.87 -7.39
C LEU A 131 -2.23 28.17 -8.22
N ALA A 132 -2.74 28.11 -9.46
CA ALA A 132 -2.88 29.28 -10.32
C ALA A 132 -4.09 30.15 -9.96
N HIS A 133 -5.02 29.64 -9.16
CA HIS A 133 -6.26 30.32 -8.76
C HIS A 133 -6.40 30.53 -7.24
N PHE A 134 -5.66 29.76 -6.43
CA PHE A 134 -5.67 29.78 -4.97
C PHE A 134 -4.22 29.71 -4.46
N ASP A 135 -3.90 30.47 -3.41
CA ASP A 135 -2.57 30.50 -2.78
C ASP A 135 -2.14 29.16 -2.13
N SER A 136 -2.97 28.12 -2.21
CA SER A 136 -2.64 26.77 -1.73
C SER A 136 -3.25 25.68 -2.61
N PRO A 137 -2.58 24.52 -2.75
CA PRO A 137 -3.11 23.40 -3.51
C PRO A 137 -4.30 22.77 -2.78
N LYS A 138 -5.41 22.56 -3.50
CA LYS A 138 -6.58 21.84 -3.00
C LYS A 138 -6.21 20.40 -2.64
N VAL A 139 -6.44 20.04 -1.39
CA VAL A 139 -6.26 18.70 -0.84
C VAL A 139 -7.55 17.89 -1.01
N ILE A 140 -7.44 16.67 -1.53
CA ILE A 140 -8.59 15.77 -1.73
C ILE A 140 -8.33 14.47 -0.97
N PRO A 141 -8.98 14.27 0.20
CA PRO A 141 -8.93 13.00 0.92
C PRO A 141 -9.87 11.98 0.26
N ARG A 142 -9.42 10.72 0.19
CA ARG A 142 -10.19 9.58 -0.32
C ARG A 142 -10.11 8.42 0.66
N PHE A 143 -11.22 8.11 1.30
CA PHE A 143 -11.34 6.98 2.22
C PHE A 143 -11.47 5.69 1.42
N LEU A 144 -10.59 4.73 1.70
CA LEU A 144 -10.64 3.42 1.05
C LEU A 144 -11.63 2.51 1.79
N PRO A 145 -12.45 1.73 1.08
CA PRO A 145 -13.25 0.70 1.72
C PRO A 145 -12.36 -0.24 2.55
N GLY A 146 -12.84 -0.69 3.71
CA GLY A 146 -12.03 -1.41 4.69
C GLY A 146 -11.16 -2.53 4.09
N ARG A 147 -11.72 -3.41 3.25
CA ARG A 147 -10.94 -4.49 2.60
C ARG A 147 -9.86 -3.98 1.64
N ILE A 148 -10.12 -2.90 0.91
CA ILE A 148 -9.13 -2.30 0.00
C ILE A 148 -8.03 -1.61 0.79
N GLY A 149 -8.41 -0.92 1.88
CA GLY A 149 -7.46 -0.35 2.84
C GLY A 149 -6.54 -1.44 3.42
N GLN A 150 -7.10 -2.54 3.89
CA GLN A 150 -6.33 -3.69 4.38
C GLN A 150 -5.39 -4.26 3.31
N LEU A 151 -5.83 -4.46 2.06
CA LEU A 151 -4.95 -4.94 0.98
C LEU A 151 -3.82 -3.96 0.62
N SER A 152 -4.01 -2.66 0.87
CA SER A 152 -2.97 -1.66 0.63
C SER A 152 -1.84 -1.68 1.67
N LEU A 153 -2.10 -2.29 2.83
CA LEU A 153 -1.18 -2.37 3.96
C LEU A 153 -0.69 -3.81 4.21
N GLY A 154 -1.54 -4.79 3.94
CA GLY A 154 -1.35 -6.21 4.19
C GLY A 154 -0.67 -6.90 3.01
N GLY A 155 0.65 -7.03 3.11
CA GLY A 155 1.49 -7.83 2.22
C GLY A 155 2.06 -9.09 2.88
N ARG A 156 1.37 -9.67 3.88
CA ARG A 156 1.69 -11.01 4.41
C ARG A 156 1.03 -12.10 3.56
#